data_AF-A0A528BC97-F1
#
_entry.id   AF-A0A528BC97-F1
#
_cell.length_a   1.000
_cell.length_b   1.000
_cell.length_c   1.000
_cell.angle_alpha   90.00
_cell.angle_beta   90.00
_cell.angle_gamma   90.00
#
_symmetry.space_group_name_H-M   'P 1'
#
loop_
_entity.id
_entity.type
_entity.pdbx_description
1 polymer ?
#
loop_
_entity_poly.entity_id
_entity_poly.type
_entity_poly.pdbx_seq_one_letter_code
_entity_poly.pdbx_strand_id
1 'polypeptide(L)'
;MSCSSSLINIADPLVLDTSVLINLHACKYGERILSAIPNEVVVPEIVAGELEHETSRRNGEHPFLHGLVTSGIVTLAAMTDAEYE
;
A
#
# COMPACT_ATOMS: atom_id res chain seq x y z
N MET A 1 -14.33 18.81 -19.23
CA MET A 1 -14.27 18.19 -17.88
C MET A 1 -13.61 16.84 -18.04
N SER A 2 -12.31 16.73 -17.76
CA SER A 2 -11.66 15.44 -17.61
C SER A 2 -11.89 14.98 -16.18
N CYS A 3 -12.58 13.86 -16.00
CA CYS A 3 -12.65 13.21 -14.69
C CYS A 3 -11.25 12.69 -14.37
N SER A 4 -10.65 13.12 -13.26
CA SER A 4 -9.45 12.46 -12.74
C SER A 4 -9.88 11.13 -12.15
N SER A 5 -9.42 10.03 -12.75
CA SER A 5 -9.65 8.68 -12.24
C SER A 5 -8.32 7.97 -12.23
N SER A 6 -7.89 7.50 -11.07
CA SER A 6 -6.66 6.71 -10.95
C SER A 6 -6.72 5.42 -11.76
N LEU A 7 -7.92 4.93 -12.11
CA LEU A 7 -8.10 3.76 -12.97
C LEU A 7 -7.87 4.05 -14.47
N ILE A 8 -7.80 5.33 -14.86
CA ILE A 8 -7.65 5.78 -16.25
C ILE A 8 -6.34 6.56 -16.41
N ASN A 9 -5.93 7.33 -15.40
CA ASN A 9 -4.63 7.99 -15.30
C ASN A 9 -3.63 7.05 -14.62
N ILE A 10 -3.02 6.19 -15.43
CA ILE A 10 -2.01 5.20 -15.03
C ILE A 10 -0.65 5.88 -14.71
N ALA A 11 -0.51 7.18 -14.97
CA ALA A 11 0.75 7.90 -14.84
C ALA A 11 1.19 8.12 -13.39
N ASP A 12 0.25 8.21 -12.45
CA ASP A 12 0.55 8.59 -11.07
C ASP A 12 0.54 7.36 -10.14
N PRO A 13 1.56 7.17 -9.30
CA PRO A 13 1.58 6.12 -8.29
C PRO A 13 0.44 6.28 -7.28
N LEU A 14 -0.06 5.15 -6.77
CA LEU A 14 -0.97 5.11 -5.62
C LEU A 14 -0.17 4.91 -4.34
N VAL A 15 -0.21 5.91 -3.47
CA VAL A 15 0.39 5.84 -2.14
C VAL A 15 -0.63 5.25 -1.17
N LEU A 16 -0.28 4.14 -0.51
CA LEU A 16 -1.17 3.50 0.47
C LEU A 16 -0.91 4.01 1.87
N ASP A 17 -2.01 4.34 2.55
CA ASP A 17 -2.05 4.59 3.99
C ASP A 17 -2.17 3.28 4.78
N THR A 18 -1.81 3.32 6.07
CA THR A 18 -1.88 2.18 7.00
C THR A 18 -3.29 1.58 7.06
N SER A 19 -4.33 2.42 7.11
CA SER A 19 -5.72 1.96 7.17
C SER A 19 -6.15 1.15 5.94
N VAL A 20 -5.60 1.50 4.77
CA VAL A 20 -5.87 0.78 3.52
C VAL A 20 -5.25 -0.60 3.56
N LEU A 21 -4.00 -0.72 4.01
CA LEU A 21 -3.30 -2.00 4.16
C LEU A 21 -4.03 -2.94 5.13
N ILE A 22 -4.50 -2.42 6.27
CA ILE A 22 -5.29 -3.19 7.24
C ILE A 22 -6.57 -3.73 6.60
N ASN A 23 -7.29 -2.91 5.84
CA ASN A 23 -8.53 -3.33 5.17
C ASN A 23 -8.28 -4.34 4.05
N LEU A 24 -7.22 -4.17 3.27
CA LEU A 24 -6.80 -5.12 2.23
C LEU A 24 -6.41 -6.48 2.83
N HIS A 25 -5.76 -6.47 3.99
CA HIS A 25 -5.47 -7.70 4.73
C HIS A 25 -6.75 -8.33 5.31
N ALA A 26 -7.65 -7.53 5.89
CA ALA A 26 -8.89 -8.00 6.49
C ALA A 26 -9.84 -8.64 5.47
N CYS A 27 -9.90 -8.10 4.24
CA CYS A 27 -10.78 -8.63 3.20
C CYS A 27 -10.23 -9.90 2.52
N LYS A 28 -8.98 -10.30 2.80
CA LYS A 28 -8.29 -11.49 2.23
C LYS A 28 -8.10 -11.48 0.71
N TYR A 29 -8.50 -10.42 0.02
CA TYR A 29 -8.30 -10.23 -1.42
C TYR A 29 -7.26 -9.17 -1.76
N GLY A 30 -6.57 -8.62 -0.76
CA GLY A 30 -5.65 -7.49 -0.93
C GLY A 30 -4.63 -7.68 -2.06
N GLU A 31 -3.94 -8.82 -2.09
CA GLU A 31 -2.97 -9.14 -3.15
C GLU A 31 -3.59 -9.12 -4.55
N ARG A 32 -4.77 -9.74 -4.70
CA ARG A 32 -5.49 -9.79 -5.98
C ARG A 32 -6.01 -8.42 -6.41
N ILE A 33 -6.48 -7.61 -5.45
CA ILE A 33 -6.94 -6.24 -5.72
C ILE A 33 -5.77 -5.41 -6.22
N LEU A 34 -4.65 -5.40 -5.49
CA LEU A 34 -3.47 -4.60 -5.85
C LEU A 34 -2.86 -5.04 -7.19
N SER A 35 -2.78 -6.35 -7.44
CA SER A 35 -2.27 -6.89 -8.72
C SER A 35 -3.14 -6.53 -9.94
N ALA A 36 -4.39 -6.12 -9.73
CA ALA A 36 -5.30 -5.72 -10.80
C ALA A 36 -5.28 -4.21 -11.07
N ILE A 37 -4.61 -3.43 -10.22
CA ILE A 37 -4.47 -1.98 -10.40
C ILE A 37 -3.33 -1.73 -11.40
N PRO A 38 -3.55 -0.91 -12.44
CA PRO A 38 -2.53 -0.67 -13.45
C PRO A 38 -1.43 0.30 -12.99
N ASN A 39 -1.68 1.08 -11.94
CA ASN A 39 -0.74 2.04 -11.37
C ASN A 39 0.34 1.33 -10.53
N GLU A 40 1.51 1.97 -10.45
CA GLU A 40 2.46 1.61 -9.40
C GLU A 40 1.83 1.84 -8.03
N VAL A 41 2.04 0.89 -7.11
CA VAL A 41 1.56 0.99 -5.74
C VAL A 41 2.75 1.16 -4.81
N VAL A 42 2.74 2.24 -4.05
CA VAL A 42 3.81 2.64 -3.15
C VAL A 42 3.31 2.64 -1.71
N VAL A 43 4.12 2.14 -0.80
CA VAL A 43 3.88 2.19 0.64
C VAL A 43 5.00 3.01 1.28
N PRO A 44 4.68 4.12 1.96
CA PRO A 44 5.69 4.91 2.67
C PRO A 44 6.35 4.09 3.80
N GLU A 45 7.64 4.31 4.05
CA GLU A 45 8.35 3.63 5.15
C GLU A 45 7.72 3.90 6.53
N ILE A 46 7.14 5.09 6.74
CA ILE A 46 6.44 5.40 8.00
C ILE A 46 5.22 4.49 8.21
N VAL A 47 4.48 4.20 7.14
CA VAL A 47 3.32 3.29 7.14
C VAL A 47 3.77 1.85 7.42
N ALA A 48 4.91 1.44 6.86
CA ALA A 48 5.51 0.15 7.20
C ALA A 48 5.88 0.08 8.70
N GLY A 49 6.43 1.17 9.24
CA GLY A 49 6.75 1.31 10.66
C GLY A 49 5.52 1.24 11.58
N GLU A 50 4.39 1.81 11.17
CA GLU A 50 3.14 1.71 11.94
C GLU A 50 2.68 0.26 12.11
N LEU A 51 2.92 -0.60 11.12
CA LEU A 51 2.58 -2.02 11.16
C LEU A 51 3.59 -2.89 11.95
N GLU A 52 4.69 -2.32 12.46
CA GLU A 52 5.68 -3.08 13.24
C GLU A 52 5.25 -3.37 14.68
N HIS A 53 4.20 -2.71 15.19
CA HIS A 53 3.69 -2.91 16.54
C HIS A 53 3.23 -4.37 16.78
N GLU A 54 3.38 -4.85 18.02
CA GLU A 54 3.13 -6.27 18.37
C GLU A 54 1.73 -6.78 17.95
N THR A 55 0.72 -5.91 18.02
CA THR A 55 -0.65 -6.22 17.61
C THR A 55 -0.74 -6.53 16.12
N SER A 56 -0.14 -5.70 15.26
CA SER A 56 -0.13 -5.89 13.80
C SER A 56 0.67 -7.12 13.38
N ARG A 57 1.75 -7.45 14.10
CA ARG A 57 2.49 -8.71 13.91
C ARG A 57 1.64 -9.94 14.23
N ARG A 58 0.85 -9.89 15.31
CA ARG A 58 -0.07 -10.99 15.68
C ARG A 58 -1.27 -11.10 14.75
N ASN A 59 -1.76 -9.97 14.25
CA ASN A 59 -2.91 -9.92 13.34
C ASN A 59 -2.55 -10.34 11.92
N GLY A 60 -1.27 -10.33 11.56
CA GLY A 60 -0.80 -10.76 10.24
C GLY A 60 -0.68 -9.62 9.22
N GLU A 61 -0.87 -8.36 9.63
CA GLU A 61 -0.75 -7.18 8.76
C GLU A 61 0.70 -6.95 8.33
N HIS A 62 1.66 -7.11 9.25
CA HIS A 62 3.08 -7.03 8.96
C HIS A 62 3.57 -8.10 7.97
N PRO A 63 3.33 -9.42 8.19
CA PRO A 63 3.71 -10.42 7.21
C PRO A 63 2.94 -10.30 5.88
N PHE A 64 1.72 -9.74 5.89
CA PHE A 64 1.00 -9.41 4.66
C PHE A 64 1.73 -8.35 3.83
N LEU A 65 2.10 -7.21 4.43
CA LEU A 65 2.88 -6.17 3.74
C LEU A 65 4.22 -6.72 3.23
N HIS A 66 4.94 -7.49 4.06
CA HIS A 66 6.18 -8.14 3.63
C HIS A 66 5.98 -9.06 2.42
N GLY A 67 4.86 -9.80 2.40
CA GLY A 67 4.46 -10.63 1.27
C GLY A 67 4.29 -9.83 -0.02
N LEU A 68 3.56 -8.71 0.04
CA LEU A 68 3.34 -7.81 -1.10
C LEU A 68 4.63 -7.20 -1.64
N VAL A 69 5.56 -6.82 -0.76
CA VAL A 69 6.88 -6.28 -1.15
C VAL A 69 7.70 -7.37 -1.83
N THR A 70 7.74 -8.58 -1.25
CA THR A 70 8.52 -9.69 -1.79
C THR A 70 7.99 -10.17 -3.16
N SER A 71 6.69 -10.06 -3.40
CA SER A 71 6.07 -10.38 -4.69
C SER A 71 6.17 -9.25 -5.72
N GLY A 72 6.73 -8.10 -5.35
CA GLY A 72 6.87 -6.94 -6.24
C GLY A 72 5.54 -6.26 -6.58
N ILE A 73 4.48 -6.51 -5.79
CA ILE A 73 3.16 -5.88 -5.98
C ILE A 73 3.17 -4.45 -5.43
N VAL A 74 3.97 -4.19 -4.40
CA VAL A 74 4.13 -2.85 -3.82
C VAL A 74 5.61 -2.52 -3.62
N THR A 75 5.95 -1.25 -3.75
CA THR A 75 7.29 -0.72 -3.48
C THR A 75 7.30 0.05 -2.16
N LEU A 76 8.32 -0.16 -1.32
CA LEU A 76 8.55 0.71 -0.16
C LEU A 76 9.29 1.97 -0.61
N ALA A 77 8.80 3.15 -0.22
CA ALA A 77 9.44 4.42 -0.53
C ALA A 77 9.77 5.20 0.74
N ALA A 78 11.01 5.65 0.83
CA ALA A 78 11.41 6.72 1.74
C ALA A 78 10.82 8.03 1.19
N MET A 79 9.94 8.66 1.96
CA MET A 79 9.36 9.96 1.63
C MET A 79 9.85 11.00 2.62
N THR A 80 10.14 12.19 2.12
CA THR A 80 10.48 13.37 2.91
C THR A 80 9.22 14.01 3.50
N ASP A 81 9.35 14.78 4.58
CA ASP A 81 8.21 15.46 5.24
C ASP A 81 7.38 16.32 4.27
N ALA A 82 8.02 16.92 3.25
CA ALA A 82 7.35 17.74 2.24
C ALA A 82 6.53 16.93 1.23
N GLU A 83 6.76 15.63 1.11
CA GLU A 83 6.01 14.74 0.21
C GLU A 83 4.77 14.14 0.89
N TYR A 84 4.58 14.38 2.19
CA TYR A 84 3.38 14.00 2.95
C TYR A 84 2.29 15.09 3.00
N GLU A 85 2.61 16.33 2.62
CA GLU A 85 1.69 17.50 2.58
C GLU A 85 1.09 17.70 1.18
#